data_AF-A0A953ZX43-F1
#
_entry.id   AF-A0A953ZX43-F1
#
_cell.length_a   1.000
_cell.length_b   1.000
_cell.length_c   1.000
_cell.angle_alpha   90.00
_cell.angle_beta   90.00
_cell.angle_gamma   90.00
#
_symmetry.space_group_name_H-M   'P 1'
#
loop_
_entity.id
_entity.type
_entity.pdbx_description
1 polymer ?
#
loop_
_entity_poly.entity_id
_entity_poly.type
_entity_poly.pdbx_seq_one_letter_code
_entity_poly.pdbx_strand_id
1 'polypeptide(L)'
;GLDSAAARAHDGARAASGLAFSIDLGKLARMGAPGLECLRQGAGAVEGRATLAMEPRFEPDKLASTWSQLLRATARIRLDGLQQSGVSVRGLQLDLLLKGAEATLQSLPGGTINGGAARIAGKAKLVPADAATAEIDLEWTGGTIGGDAVRLLRYGVPLLAGMPLDKAGSLDLAGLLDTKLHFAGPALPGAKESLLAWANRWAGSGNLGLREGRVAPAQAWSSLLAFAKLDTPIDFDAITSKFRFQQGAVATELMKFNRKAASWSLQGEVKLDGSIDYRIDLRQLLAGHRDGEKVLKYLGSQPLNARILGSLDAPRLEARSYRDLLTDAVKSAAKQGADQLLEKSKSKLEKGLRDLLKRR
;
A
#
# COMPACT_ATOMS: atom_id res chain seq x y z
N GLY A 1 -11.64 28.82 18.25
CA GLY A 1 -11.55 30.20 18.78
C GLY A 1 -10.08 30.54 18.86
N LEU A 2 -9.69 31.73 18.42
CA LEU A 2 -8.34 32.24 18.66
C LEU A 2 -8.43 33.03 19.96
N ASP A 3 -7.89 32.48 21.04
CA ASP A 3 -7.77 33.21 22.29
C ASP A 3 -6.35 33.77 22.35
N SER A 4 -6.22 35.07 22.10
CA SER A 4 -4.93 35.76 22.17
C SER A 4 -4.57 36.03 23.63
N ALA A 5 -4.38 34.97 24.43
CA ALA A 5 -3.64 35.12 25.66
C ALA A 5 -2.18 35.36 25.26
N ALA A 6 -1.70 36.60 25.39
CA ALA A 6 -0.28 36.93 25.29
C ALA A 6 0.45 36.25 26.46
N ALA A 7 0.64 34.94 26.35
CA ALA A 7 1.36 34.16 27.33
C ALA A 7 2.85 34.46 27.09
N ARG A 8 3.40 35.40 27.87
CA ARG A 8 4.86 35.54 28.06
C ARG A 8 5.36 34.21 28.64
N ALA A 9 5.76 33.29 27.77
CA ALA A 9 6.53 32.14 28.21
C ALA A 9 7.99 32.55 28.27
N HIS A 10 8.59 32.43 29.46
CA HIS A 10 10.03 32.31 29.57
C HIS A 10 10.43 30.92 29.08
N ASP A 11 10.79 30.81 27.81
CA ASP A 11 11.42 29.59 27.28
C ASP A 11 12.91 29.63 27.66
N GLY A 12 13.22 29.23 28.89
CA GLY A 12 14.56 28.92 29.41
C GLY A 12 15.61 30.03 29.50
N ALA A 13 15.52 31.13 28.74
CA ALA A 13 16.42 32.29 28.80
C ALA A 13 16.01 33.47 27.88
N ARG A 14 15.02 33.32 26.98
CA ARG A 14 14.65 34.36 25.99
C ARG A 14 13.20 34.79 26.14
N ALA A 15 12.91 36.06 25.84
CA ALA A 15 11.54 36.54 25.69
C ALA A 15 10.90 35.85 24.47
N ALA A 16 9.69 35.34 24.62
CA ALA A 16 8.94 34.72 23.52
C ALA A 16 7.51 35.26 23.50
N SER A 17 7.02 35.51 22.29
CA SER A 17 5.60 35.81 22.04
C SER A 17 4.94 34.54 21.53
N GLY A 18 3.77 34.20 22.09
CA GLY A 18 3.07 32.98 21.70
C GLY A 18 1.57 33.15 21.61
N LEU A 19 0.95 32.27 20.83
CA LEU A 19 -0.48 32.18 20.65
C LEU A 19 -0.92 30.75 20.97
N ALA A 20 -1.90 30.62 21.85
CA ALA A 20 -2.62 29.37 22.06
C ALA A 20 -3.81 29.31 21.09
N PHE A 21 -4.14 28.12 20.61
CA PHE A 21 -5.26 27.94 19.70
C PHE A 21 -6.01 26.64 20.01
N SER A 22 -7.32 26.69 19.76
CA SER A 22 -8.19 25.52 19.70
C SER A 22 -9.11 25.65 18.48
N ILE A 23 -8.96 24.71 17.56
CA ILE A 23 -9.65 24.66 16.27
C ILE A 23 -10.50 23.40 16.23
N ASP A 24 -11.81 23.58 16.08
CA ASP A 24 -12.77 22.51 15.85
C ASP A 24 -12.74 22.15 14.35
N LEU A 25 -12.29 20.93 14.03
CA LEU A 25 -12.09 20.48 12.66
C LEU A 25 -13.42 20.31 11.91
N GLY A 26 -14.48 19.89 12.61
CA GLY A 26 -15.81 19.72 12.02
C GLY A 26 -16.44 21.06 11.66
N LYS A 27 -16.27 22.08 12.51
CA LYS A 27 -16.69 23.45 12.19
C LYS A 27 -15.90 24.02 11.02
N LEU A 28 -14.58 23.86 11.01
CA LEU A 28 -13.72 24.35 9.93
C LEU A 28 -14.10 23.71 8.58
N ALA A 29 -14.38 22.40 8.58
CA ALA A 29 -14.85 21.66 7.41
C ALA A 29 -16.20 22.16 6.86
N ARG A 30 -17.13 22.55 7.74
CA ARG A 30 -18.44 23.13 7.36
C ARG A 30 -18.34 24.54 6.79
N MET A 31 -17.29 25.27 7.16
CA MET A 31 -16.97 26.57 6.56
C MET A 31 -16.39 26.45 5.14
N GLY A 32 -16.25 25.23 4.61
CA GLY A 32 -15.76 25.00 3.26
C GLY A 32 -14.23 25.03 3.15
N ALA A 33 -13.50 24.80 4.25
CA ALA A 33 -12.06 24.65 4.19
C ALA A 33 -11.69 23.47 3.25
N PRO A 34 -10.89 23.73 2.20
CA PRO A 34 -10.55 22.70 1.22
C PRO A 34 -9.75 21.57 1.87
N GLY A 35 -10.06 20.33 1.49
CA GLY A 35 -9.38 19.13 1.98
C GLY A 35 -9.85 18.63 3.35
N LEU A 36 -10.81 19.32 3.98
CA LEU A 36 -11.43 18.90 5.25
C LEU A 36 -12.87 18.41 5.06
N GLU A 37 -13.34 18.22 3.83
CA GLU A 37 -14.72 17.83 3.52
C GLU A 37 -15.10 16.52 4.22
N CYS A 38 -14.13 15.62 4.39
CA CYS A 38 -14.25 14.38 5.13
C CYS A 38 -14.64 14.57 6.60
N LEU A 39 -14.22 15.67 7.21
CA LEU A 39 -14.41 15.95 8.64
C LEU A 39 -15.75 16.65 8.93
N ARG A 40 -16.57 16.97 7.92
CA ARG A 40 -17.87 17.66 8.13
C ARG A 40 -18.80 16.94 9.09
N GLN A 41 -18.77 15.60 9.03
CA GLN A 41 -19.54 14.68 9.88
C GLN A 41 -18.71 14.10 11.03
N GLY A 42 -17.41 14.38 11.06
CA GLY A 42 -16.49 13.88 12.08
C GLY A 42 -16.43 14.78 13.31
N ALA A 43 -16.02 14.20 14.43
CA ALA A 43 -15.66 14.92 15.63
C ALA A 43 -14.13 14.96 15.77
N GLY A 44 -13.58 16.16 15.93
CA GLY A 44 -12.16 16.35 16.11
C GLY A 44 -11.76 17.79 16.40
N ALA A 45 -10.58 17.95 16.98
CA ALA A 45 -10.03 19.24 17.35
C ALA A 45 -8.51 19.27 17.16
N VAL A 46 -7.99 20.46 16.93
CA VAL A 46 -6.55 20.74 17.00
C VAL A 46 -6.33 21.78 18.08
N GLU A 47 -5.56 21.42 19.09
CA GLU A 47 -5.25 22.29 20.22
C GLU A 47 -3.75 22.44 20.35
N GLY A 48 -3.26 23.65 20.55
CA GLY A 48 -1.83 23.84 20.55
C GLY A 48 -1.38 25.23 20.92
N ARG A 49 -0.07 25.40 20.82
CA ARG A 49 0.63 26.65 21.06
C ARG A 49 1.70 26.83 20.02
N ALA A 50 1.74 28.00 19.41
CA ALA A 50 2.87 28.47 18.62
C ALA A 50 3.59 29.57 19.40
N THR A 51 4.92 29.54 19.41
CA THR A 51 5.76 30.54 20.05
C THR A 51 6.86 30.96 19.08
N LEU A 52 7.11 32.26 19.05
CA LEU A 52 8.24 32.85 18.36
C LEU A 52 9.24 33.34 19.40
N ALA A 53 10.43 32.73 19.41
CA ALA A 53 11.52 33.24 20.24
C ALA A 53 11.97 34.61 19.70
N MET A 54 12.01 35.62 20.57
CA MET A 54 12.54 36.93 20.20
C MET A 54 14.05 36.91 20.38
N GLU A 55 14.79 37.25 19.32
CA GLU A 55 16.23 37.49 19.45
C GLU A 55 16.49 38.89 20.00
N PRO A 56 17.49 39.07 20.89
CA PRO A 56 17.83 40.37 21.45
C PRO A 56 18.38 41.37 20.40
N ARG A 57 18.74 40.90 19.20
CA ARG A 57 19.11 41.73 18.05
C ARG A 57 18.30 41.31 16.85
N PHE A 58 17.23 42.05 16.58
CA PHE A 58 16.41 41.88 15.39
C PHE A 58 17.20 42.38 14.16
N GLU A 59 17.59 41.47 13.27
CA GLU A 59 18.21 41.80 11.98
C GLU A 59 17.16 41.58 10.87
N PRO A 60 16.49 42.65 10.38
CA PRO A 60 15.40 42.54 9.40
C PRO A 60 15.81 41.82 8.12
N ASP A 61 17.07 42.00 7.71
CA ASP A 61 17.61 41.42 6.48
C ASP A 61 17.83 39.89 6.58
N LYS A 62 17.88 39.35 7.80
CA LYS A 62 17.98 37.91 8.05
C LYS A 62 16.65 37.30 8.46
N LEU A 63 15.57 38.08 8.55
CA LEU A 63 14.29 37.64 9.11
C LEU A 63 13.76 36.38 8.40
N ALA A 64 13.77 36.37 7.07
CA ALA A 64 13.25 35.26 6.28
C ALA A 64 14.02 33.94 6.53
N SER A 65 15.33 34.01 6.78
CA SER A 65 16.18 32.83 7.03
C SER A 65 16.21 32.41 8.51
N THR A 66 16.04 33.34 9.45
CA THR A 66 16.02 33.06 10.91
C THR A 66 14.64 32.72 11.45
N TRP A 67 13.55 33.20 10.85
CA TRP A 67 12.22 33.01 11.43
C TRP A 67 11.84 31.54 11.55
N SER A 68 12.19 30.74 10.54
CA SER A 68 12.01 29.29 10.56
C SER A 68 12.73 28.63 11.73
N GLN A 69 13.89 29.15 12.18
CA GLN A 69 14.65 28.60 13.30
C GLN A 69 14.11 29.02 14.68
N LEU A 70 13.39 30.14 14.72
CA LEU A 70 12.84 30.73 15.94
C LEU A 70 11.41 30.27 16.25
N LEU A 71 10.71 29.73 15.25
CA LEU A 71 9.36 29.20 15.41
C LEU A 71 9.42 27.86 16.16
N ARG A 72 8.63 27.77 17.22
CA ARG A 72 8.31 26.52 17.90
C ARG A 72 6.80 26.36 17.94
N ALA A 73 6.30 25.19 17.63
CA ALA A 73 4.89 24.90 17.77
C ALA A 73 4.69 23.52 18.38
N THR A 74 3.67 23.40 19.21
CA THR A 74 3.15 22.12 19.69
C THR A 74 1.67 22.09 19.39
N ALA A 75 1.18 21.02 18.81
CA ALA A 75 -0.24 20.84 18.57
C ALA A 75 -0.63 19.39 18.80
N ARG A 76 -1.78 19.18 19.41
CA ARG A 76 -2.45 17.90 19.52
C ARG A 76 -3.64 17.90 18.60
N ILE A 77 -3.62 16.99 17.64
CA ILE A 77 -4.71 16.72 16.71
C ILE A 77 -5.47 15.53 17.29
N ARG A 78 -6.77 15.67 17.52
CA ARG A 78 -7.66 14.61 17.99
C ARG A 78 -8.75 14.36 16.96
N LEU A 79 -8.92 13.11 16.57
CA LEU A 79 -10.01 12.61 15.74
C LEU A 79 -10.77 11.56 16.56
N ASP A 80 -11.89 11.95 17.12
CA ASP A 80 -12.68 11.10 18.01
C ASP A 80 -13.48 10.06 17.23
N GLY A 81 -14.02 10.49 16.09
CA GLY A 81 -14.83 9.68 15.22
C GLY A 81 -14.87 10.28 13.83
N LEU A 82 -14.42 9.51 12.85
CA LEU A 82 -14.57 9.80 11.43
C LEU A 82 -15.10 8.54 10.76
N GLN A 83 -16.10 8.68 9.90
CA GLN A 83 -16.58 7.58 9.07
C GLN A 83 -16.85 8.10 7.66
N GLN A 84 -16.11 7.58 6.68
CA GLN A 84 -16.28 7.94 5.28
C GLN A 84 -15.79 6.80 4.37
N SER A 85 -16.58 6.48 3.34
CA SER A 85 -16.20 5.55 2.27
C SER A 85 -15.60 4.21 2.74
N GLY A 86 -16.15 3.62 3.81
CA GLY A 86 -15.66 2.36 4.37
C GLY A 86 -14.39 2.47 5.24
N VAL A 87 -13.96 3.70 5.54
CA VAL A 87 -12.93 4.00 6.54
C VAL A 87 -13.61 4.56 7.79
N SER A 88 -13.31 3.98 8.95
CA SER A 88 -13.74 4.45 10.26
C SER A 88 -12.50 4.69 11.13
N VAL A 89 -12.28 5.92 11.56
CA VAL A 89 -11.21 6.29 12.50
C VAL A 89 -11.84 6.59 13.85
N ARG A 90 -11.27 6.04 14.92
CA ARG A 90 -11.71 6.31 16.29
C ARG A 90 -10.54 6.55 17.22
N GLY A 91 -10.64 7.59 18.05
CA GLY A 91 -9.68 7.90 19.10
C GLY A 91 -8.26 8.17 18.60
N LEU A 92 -8.08 8.54 17.32
CA LEU A 92 -6.76 8.83 16.78
C LEU A 92 -6.28 10.18 17.29
N GLN A 93 -5.17 10.19 18.00
CA GLN A 93 -4.52 11.40 18.49
C GLN A 93 -3.12 11.49 17.91
N LEU A 94 -2.72 12.67 17.46
CA LEU A 94 -1.40 12.96 16.91
C LEU A 94 -0.82 14.17 17.62
N ASP A 95 0.39 14.04 18.16
CA ASP A 95 1.18 15.15 18.65
C ASP A 95 2.11 15.63 17.53
N LEU A 96 1.98 16.92 17.19
CA LEU A 96 2.85 17.66 16.29
C LEU A 96 3.77 18.53 17.12
N LEU A 97 5.07 18.42 16.88
CA LEU A 97 6.10 19.30 17.42
C LEU A 97 6.86 19.90 16.24
N LEU A 98 6.92 21.23 16.21
CA LEU A 98 7.78 22.00 15.33
C LEU A 98 8.85 22.66 16.19
N LYS A 99 10.12 22.39 15.90
CA LYS A 99 11.27 23.02 16.56
C LYS A 99 12.21 23.54 15.48
N GLY A 100 12.14 24.84 15.25
CA GLY A 100 12.86 25.43 14.14
C GLY A 100 12.31 24.90 12.80
N ALA A 101 13.20 24.47 11.92
CA ALA A 101 12.86 23.92 10.61
C ALA A 101 12.46 22.44 10.63
N GLU A 102 12.43 21.80 11.80
CA GLU A 102 12.11 20.37 11.94
C GLU A 102 10.72 20.19 12.53
N ALA A 103 9.88 19.43 11.83
CA ALA A 103 8.57 19.01 12.29
C ALA A 103 8.58 17.51 12.58
N THR A 104 7.98 17.11 13.68
CA THR A 104 7.74 15.70 14.02
C THR A 104 6.28 15.52 14.35
N LEU A 105 5.66 14.49 13.79
CA LEU A 105 4.30 14.06 14.04
C LEU A 105 4.35 12.67 14.65
N GLN A 106 3.62 12.42 15.73
CA GLN A 106 3.54 11.09 16.32
C GLN A 106 2.14 10.80 16.85
N SER A 107 1.59 9.67 16.45
CA SER A 107 0.37 9.15 17.04
C SER A 107 0.56 8.68 18.48
N LEU A 108 -0.41 8.99 19.32
CA LEU A 108 -0.52 8.43 20.65
C LEU A 108 -1.18 7.04 20.60
N PRO A 109 -0.90 6.17 21.57
CA PRO A 109 -1.56 4.87 21.66
C PRO A 109 -3.09 4.98 21.76
N GLY A 110 -3.80 3.98 21.23
CA GLY A 110 -5.25 3.85 21.36
C GLY A 110 -6.06 4.28 20.12
N GLY A 111 -5.42 4.91 19.13
CA GLY A 111 -6.05 5.21 17.85
C GLY A 111 -6.34 3.94 17.04
N THR A 112 -7.53 3.87 16.44
CA THR A 112 -7.92 2.76 15.56
C THR A 112 -8.41 3.24 14.20
N ILE A 113 -8.09 2.47 13.16
CA ILE A 113 -8.61 2.61 11.80
C ILE A 113 -9.29 1.28 11.44
N ASN A 114 -10.57 1.31 11.09
CA ASN A 114 -11.42 0.14 10.83
C ASN A 114 -11.26 -0.96 11.90
N GLY A 115 -11.24 -0.54 13.18
CA GLY A 115 -11.09 -1.44 14.33
C GLY A 115 -9.67 -1.95 14.58
N GLY A 116 -8.74 -1.79 13.65
CA GLY A 116 -7.33 -2.15 13.83
C GLY A 116 -6.53 -1.02 14.48
N ALA A 117 -5.54 -1.37 15.30
CA ALA A 117 -4.65 -0.39 15.92
C ALA A 117 -3.81 0.31 14.86
N ALA A 118 -3.78 1.64 14.86
CA ALA A 118 -3.06 2.43 13.89
C ALA A 118 -2.02 3.32 14.57
N ARG A 119 -0.80 3.31 14.04
CA ARG A 119 0.30 4.17 14.44
C ARG A 119 0.82 4.92 13.23
N ILE A 120 0.75 6.23 13.30
CA ILE A 120 1.32 7.16 12.33
C ILE A 120 2.48 7.89 12.99
N ALA A 121 3.61 7.99 12.30
CA ALA A 121 4.68 8.89 12.66
C ALA A 121 5.17 9.61 11.41
N GLY A 122 5.71 10.80 11.58
CA GLY A 122 6.29 11.55 10.49
C GLY A 122 7.36 12.51 10.97
N LYS A 123 8.30 12.80 10.10
CA LYS A 123 9.34 13.80 10.30
C LYS A 123 9.45 14.63 9.04
N ALA A 124 9.67 15.92 9.17
CA ALA A 124 9.94 16.77 8.02
C ALA A 124 11.00 17.80 8.34
N LYS A 125 11.87 18.05 7.37
CA LYS A 125 12.79 19.18 7.35
C LYS A 125 12.26 20.19 6.35
N LEU A 126 11.85 21.36 6.83
CA LEU A 126 11.12 22.37 6.06
C LEU A 126 12.03 23.40 5.40
N VAL A 127 13.33 23.39 5.70
CA VAL A 127 14.31 24.37 5.21
C VAL A 127 15.53 23.69 4.60
N PRO A 128 16.00 24.16 3.43
CA PRO A 128 15.37 25.21 2.59
C PRO A 128 14.09 24.70 1.93
N ALA A 129 13.13 25.60 1.65
CA ALA A 129 11.77 25.22 1.24
C ALA A 129 11.72 24.41 -0.08
N ASP A 130 12.66 24.67 -0.98
CA ASP A 130 12.86 23.98 -2.25
C ASP A 130 13.51 22.60 -2.13
N ALA A 131 14.14 22.30 -0.99
CA ALA A 131 14.71 21.00 -0.65
C ALA A 131 14.06 20.36 0.59
N ALA A 132 12.84 20.79 0.93
CA ALA A 132 12.14 20.26 2.09
C ALA A 132 11.86 18.76 1.93
N THR A 133 12.21 17.96 2.92
CA THR A 133 12.03 16.51 2.92
C THR A 133 11.06 16.07 4.00
N ALA A 134 10.39 14.96 3.78
CA ALA A 134 9.49 14.32 4.72
C ALA A 134 9.70 12.81 4.74
N GLU A 135 9.52 12.22 5.92
CA GLU A 135 9.45 10.80 6.19
C GLU A 135 8.10 10.50 6.87
N ILE A 136 7.45 9.42 6.49
CA ILE A 136 6.17 8.99 7.04
C ILE A 136 6.24 7.48 7.30
N ASP A 137 5.96 7.10 8.54
CA ASP A 137 5.75 5.73 8.96
C ASP A 137 4.27 5.49 9.26
N LEU A 138 3.73 4.41 8.72
CA LEU A 138 2.39 3.93 9.03
C LEU A 138 2.47 2.47 9.44
N GLU A 139 1.93 2.16 10.61
CA GLU A 139 1.68 0.80 11.06
C GLU A 139 0.19 0.65 11.34
N TRP A 140 -0.41 -0.41 10.81
CA TRP A 140 -1.82 -0.69 11.02
C TRP A 140 -2.02 -2.19 11.18
N THR A 141 -2.57 -2.63 12.30
CA THR A 141 -2.62 -4.04 12.70
C THR A 141 -4.05 -4.47 13.00
N GLY A 142 -4.49 -5.58 12.41
CA GLY A 142 -5.79 -6.19 12.64
C GLY A 142 -6.96 -5.36 12.13
N GLY A 143 -6.76 -4.51 11.13
CA GLY A 143 -7.81 -3.65 10.61
C GLY A 143 -8.71 -4.34 9.60
N THR A 144 -10.02 -4.08 9.69
CA THR A 144 -10.95 -4.63 8.70
C THR A 144 -10.83 -3.89 7.37
N ILE A 145 -10.89 -4.67 6.29
CA ILE A 145 -10.73 -4.17 4.94
C ILE A 145 -12.12 -3.91 4.36
N GLY A 146 -12.33 -2.71 3.82
CA GLY A 146 -13.57 -2.34 3.15
C GLY A 146 -13.45 -1.01 2.42
N GLY A 147 -14.39 -0.76 1.50
CA GLY A 147 -14.52 0.51 0.78
C GLY A 147 -13.24 0.94 0.06
N ASP A 148 -12.87 2.22 0.22
CA ASP A 148 -11.77 2.82 -0.52
C ASP A 148 -10.39 2.26 -0.17
N ALA A 149 -10.24 1.61 0.99
CA ALA A 149 -8.98 0.93 1.35
C ALA A 149 -8.61 -0.14 0.31
N VAL A 150 -9.60 -0.78 -0.31
CA VAL A 150 -9.38 -1.81 -1.33
C VAL A 150 -8.79 -1.22 -2.61
N ARG A 151 -9.14 0.03 -2.94
CA ARG A 151 -8.54 0.72 -4.10
C ARG A 151 -7.03 0.82 -3.95
N LEU A 152 -6.56 1.16 -2.75
CA LEU A 152 -5.13 1.24 -2.44
C LEU A 152 -4.49 -0.15 -2.36
N LEU A 153 -5.18 -1.13 -1.79
CA LEU A 153 -4.62 -2.49 -1.66
C LEU A 153 -4.34 -3.15 -3.00
N ARG A 154 -5.05 -2.79 -4.08
CA ARG A 154 -4.79 -3.31 -5.43
C ARG A 154 -3.36 -3.04 -5.93
N TYR A 155 -2.72 -1.97 -5.47
CA TYR A 155 -1.33 -1.67 -5.81
C TYR A 155 -0.34 -2.67 -5.18
N GLY A 156 -0.65 -3.15 -3.97
CA GLY A 156 0.19 -4.10 -3.24
C GLY A 156 -0.28 -5.56 -3.36
N VAL A 157 -1.51 -5.81 -3.83
CA VAL A 157 -2.17 -7.12 -3.93
C VAL A 157 -2.86 -7.26 -5.30
N PRO A 158 -2.12 -7.70 -6.33
CA PRO A 158 -2.63 -7.82 -7.70
C PRO A 158 -3.85 -8.71 -7.83
N LEU A 159 -4.04 -9.69 -6.93
CA LEU A 159 -5.23 -10.55 -6.92
C LEU A 159 -6.54 -9.74 -6.85
N LEU A 160 -6.48 -8.52 -6.32
CA LEU A 160 -7.59 -7.57 -6.23
C LEU A 160 -7.78 -6.73 -7.51
N ALA A 161 -6.88 -6.83 -8.48
CA ALA A 161 -7.04 -6.18 -9.78
C ALA A 161 -8.29 -6.71 -10.50
N GLY A 162 -9.00 -5.80 -11.17
CA GLY A 162 -10.26 -6.03 -11.87
C GLY A 162 -11.49 -6.15 -10.96
N MET A 163 -11.34 -6.00 -9.64
CA MET A 163 -12.50 -6.02 -8.75
C MET A 163 -13.39 -4.78 -8.97
N PRO A 164 -14.73 -4.93 -9.01
CA PRO A 164 -15.64 -3.80 -9.15
C PRO A 164 -15.70 -3.00 -7.85
N LEU A 165 -15.07 -1.82 -7.84
CA LEU A 165 -15.00 -0.95 -6.65
C LEU A 165 -16.19 0.01 -6.51
N ASP A 166 -16.94 0.21 -7.58
CA ASP A 166 -17.96 1.27 -7.67
C ASP A 166 -19.36 0.80 -7.28
N LYS A 167 -19.51 -0.50 -6.99
CA LYS A 167 -20.76 -1.10 -6.53
C LYS A 167 -20.71 -1.24 -5.01
N ALA A 168 -21.28 -0.25 -4.32
CA ALA A 168 -21.44 -0.28 -2.87
C ALA A 168 -22.10 -1.60 -2.44
N GLY A 169 -21.41 -2.37 -1.58
CA GLY A 169 -21.90 -3.63 -1.03
C GLY A 169 -21.65 -4.90 -1.86
N SER A 170 -21.05 -4.82 -3.05
CA SER A 170 -20.71 -6.01 -3.86
C SER A 170 -19.23 -6.41 -3.80
N LEU A 171 -18.48 -5.81 -2.87
CA LEU A 171 -17.08 -6.13 -2.74
C LEU A 171 -16.95 -7.39 -1.88
N ASP A 172 -16.86 -8.53 -2.53
CA ASP A 172 -16.59 -9.83 -1.91
C ASP A 172 -15.12 -9.91 -1.47
N LEU A 173 -14.73 -9.01 -0.57
CA LEU A 173 -13.47 -9.03 0.15
C LEU A 173 -13.74 -8.86 1.64
N ALA A 174 -13.33 -9.84 2.41
CA ALA A 174 -13.28 -9.77 3.87
C ALA A 174 -11.90 -10.21 4.34
N GLY A 175 -11.43 -9.65 5.45
CA GLY A 175 -10.17 -10.03 6.07
C GLY A 175 -9.62 -8.94 6.97
N LEU A 176 -8.55 -9.31 7.67
CA LEU A 176 -7.79 -8.40 8.52
C LEU A 176 -6.49 -8.02 7.82
N LEU A 177 -6.16 -6.74 7.89
CA LEU A 177 -4.95 -6.16 7.33
C LEU A 177 -3.96 -5.80 8.43
N ASP A 178 -2.76 -6.32 8.28
CA ASP A 178 -1.55 -5.96 8.99
C ASP A 178 -0.60 -5.32 7.99
N THR A 179 -0.24 -4.05 8.19
CA THR A 179 0.65 -3.33 7.27
C THR A 179 1.63 -2.46 8.04
N LYS A 180 2.85 -2.40 7.52
CA LYS A 180 3.90 -1.49 8.00
C LYS A 180 4.57 -0.85 6.81
N LEU A 181 4.46 0.46 6.71
CA LEU A 181 4.91 1.27 5.59
C LEU A 181 5.89 2.33 6.09
N HIS A 182 6.90 2.58 5.29
CA HIS A 182 7.82 3.70 5.42
C HIS A 182 7.96 4.38 4.07
N PHE A 183 7.74 5.69 4.03
CA PHE A 183 7.91 6.51 2.83
C PHE A 183 8.76 7.73 3.14
N ALA A 184 9.60 8.13 2.21
CA ALA A 184 10.42 9.32 2.28
C ALA A 184 10.41 10.04 0.93
N GLY A 185 10.42 11.38 0.95
CA GLY A 185 10.35 12.16 -0.27
C GLY A 185 10.33 13.67 -0.02
N PRO A 186 10.07 14.46 -1.07
CA PRO A 186 9.90 15.90 -0.93
C PRO A 186 8.63 16.25 -0.15
N ALA A 187 8.74 17.09 0.87
CA ALA A 187 7.61 17.50 1.71
C ALA A 187 6.56 18.33 0.95
N LEU A 188 7.00 19.06 -0.09
CA LEU A 188 6.16 19.95 -0.89
C LEU A 188 6.36 19.69 -2.38
N PRO A 189 5.31 19.83 -3.22
CA PRO A 189 5.45 19.82 -4.66
C PRO A 189 6.18 21.07 -5.15
N GLY A 190 6.94 20.95 -6.24
CA GLY A 190 7.50 22.10 -6.94
C GLY A 190 6.41 23.00 -7.54
N ALA A 191 6.71 24.28 -7.74
CA ALA A 191 5.73 25.31 -8.14
C ALA A 191 4.93 25.03 -9.44
N LYS A 192 5.37 24.10 -10.29
CA LYS A 192 4.70 23.66 -11.52
C LYS A 192 4.69 22.12 -11.66
N GLU A 193 5.01 21.42 -10.57
CA GLU A 193 5.08 19.97 -10.55
C GLU A 193 3.65 19.41 -10.46
N SER A 194 3.32 18.44 -11.31
CA SER A 194 2.06 17.72 -11.16
C SER A 194 2.09 16.84 -9.91
N LEU A 195 0.92 16.55 -9.33
CA LEU A 195 0.85 15.67 -8.16
C LEU A 195 1.48 14.30 -8.42
N LEU A 196 1.30 13.76 -9.63
CA LEU A 196 1.92 12.50 -10.04
C LEU A 196 3.44 12.61 -10.11
N ALA A 197 3.98 13.69 -10.70
CA ALA A 197 5.42 13.92 -10.76
C ALA A 197 6.03 14.06 -9.35
N TRP A 198 5.33 14.77 -8.46
CA TRP A 198 5.71 14.87 -7.06
C TRP A 198 5.69 13.51 -6.35
N ALA A 199 4.61 12.74 -6.51
CA ALA A 199 4.49 11.39 -5.95
C ALA A 199 5.57 10.44 -6.48
N ASN A 200 6.03 10.60 -7.73
CA ASN A 200 7.09 9.78 -8.30
C ASN A 200 8.46 10.01 -7.63
N ARG A 201 8.66 11.15 -6.95
CA ARG A 201 9.90 11.44 -6.21
C ARG A 201 9.92 10.85 -4.81
N TRP A 202 8.78 10.35 -4.34
CA TRP A 202 8.73 9.57 -3.11
C TRP A 202 9.29 8.18 -3.35
N ALA A 203 9.93 7.65 -2.31
CA ALA A 203 10.38 6.28 -2.26
C ALA A 203 9.98 5.68 -0.92
N GLY A 204 9.92 4.36 -0.84
CA GLY A 204 9.51 3.70 0.39
C GLY A 204 9.56 2.20 0.31
N SER A 205 9.22 1.56 1.41
CA SER A 205 9.05 0.13 1.49
C SER A 205 8.03 -0.23 2.55
N GLY A 206 7.50 -1.43 2.44
CA GLY A 206 6.58 -1.91 3.44
C GLY A 206 6.29 -3.39 3.32
N ASN A 207 5.58 -3.86 4.32
CA ASN A 207 5.01 -5.19 4.34
C ASN A 207 3.50 -5.07 4.44
N LEU A 208 2.81 -5.97 3.76
CA LEU A 208 1.37 -6.11 3.78
C LEU A 208 1.04 -7.56 4.10
N GLY A 209 0.15 -7.77 5.05
CA GLY A 209 -0.38 -9.07 5.46
C GLY A 209 -1.90 -9.00 5.49
N LEU A 210 -2.56 -9.71 4.59
CA LEU A 210 -3.98 -10.02 4.70
C LEU A 210 -4.11 -11.35 5.40
N ARG A 211 -5.02 -11.50 6.35
CA ARG A 211 -5.27 -12.78 7.02
C ARG A 211 -6.74 -13.04 7.21
N GLU A 212 -7.07 -14.33 7.36
CA GLU A 212 -8.41 -14.82 7.70
C GLU A 212 -9.48 -14.23 6.79
N GLY A 213 -9.24 -14.31 5.48
CA GLY A 213 -10.04 -13.56 4.52
C GLY A 213 -10.61 -14.41 3.40
N ARG A 214 -11.50 -13.76 2.66
CA ARG A 214 -12.17 -14.29 1.48
C ARG A 214 -12.11 -13.26 0.39
N VAL A 215 -11.83 -13.68 -0.84
CA VAL A 215 -11.83 -12.81 -2.03
C VAL A 215 -12.51 -13.49 -3.20
N ALA A 216 -13.32 -12.76 -3.97
CA ALA A 216 -13.75 -13.17 -5.31
C ALA A 216 -12.91 -12.40 -6.36
N PRO A 217 -11.84 -13.00 -6.92
CA PRO A 217 -11.02 -12.31 -7.91
C PRO A 217 -11.78 -12.07 -9.22
N ALA A 218 -11.30 -11.10 -10.00
CA ALA A 218 -11.87 -10.81 -11.31
C ALA A 218 -11.77 -11.99 -12.30
N GLN A 219 -12.62 -12.01 -13.32
CA GLN A 219 -12.65 -13.06 -14.36
C GLN A 219 -11.29 -13.29 -15.04
N ALA A 220 -10.42 -12.26 -15.09
CA ALA A 220 -9.06 -12.36 -15.60
C ALA A 220 -8.22 -13.44 -14.90
N TRP A 221 -8.55 -13.77 -13.64
CA TRP A 221 -7.86 -14.79 -12.85
C TRP A 221 -8.41 -16.20 -13.05
N SER A 222 -9.58 -16.36 -13.66
CA SER A 222 -10.32 -17.63 -13.75
C SER A 222 -9.48 -18.81 -14.25
N SER A 223 -8.64 -18.61 -15.26
CA SER A 223 -7.80 -19.68 -15.82
C SER A 223 -6.72 -20.13 -14.83
N LEU A 224 -6.15 -19.20 -14.08
CA LEU A 224 -5.17 -19.50 -13.04
C LEU A 224 -5.83 -20.20 -11.83
N LEU A 225 -7.03 -19.75 -11.45
CA LEU A 225 -7.80 -20.35 -10.37
C LEU A 225 -8.26 -21.76 -10.67
N ALA A 226 -8.77 -21.99 -11.89
CA ALA A 226 -9.12 -23.33 -12.36
C ALA A 226 -7.90 -24.26 -12.36
N PHE A 227 -6.72 -23.76 -12.75
CA PHE A 227 -5.48 -24.53 -12.70
C PHE A 227 -5.08 -24.90 -11.27
N ALA A 228 -5.20 -23.96 -10.34
CA ALA A 228 -4.96 -24.18 -8.91
C ALA A 228 -6.07 -24.99 -8.21
N LYS A 229 -7.15 -25.35 -8.94
CA LYS A 229 -8.36 -26.00 -8.40
C LYS A 229 -8.96 -25.23 -7.22
N LEU A 230 -8.98 -23.91 -7.36
CA LEU A 230 -9.56 -23.01 -6.38
C LEU A 230 -10.93 -22.55 -6.88
N ASP A 231 -11.96 -22.88 -6.09
CA ASP A 231 -13.29 -22.34 -6.28
C ASP A 231 -13.31 -20.84 -5.92
N THR A 232 -14.20 -20.10 -6.57
CA THR A 232 -14.49 -18.70 -6.26
C THR A 232 -15.82 -18.60 -5.52
N PRO A 233 -15.93 -17.84 -4.42
CA PRO A 233 -14.87 -17.04 -3.79
C PRO A 233 -13.81 -17.90 -3.09
N ILE A 234 -12.59 -17.37 -3.00
CA ILE A 234 -11.42 -18.05 -2.46
C ILE A 234 -11.22 -17.62 -1.01
N ASP A 235 -11.24 -18.59 -0.12
CA ASP A 235 -10.80 -18.40 1.26
C ASP A 235 -9.27 -18.51 1.35
N PHE A 236 -8.63 -17.65 2.14
CA PHE A 236 -7.20 -17.63 2.36
C PHE A 236 -6.86 -17.49 3.84
N ASP A 237 -5.81 -18.22 4.25
CA ASP A 237 -5.27 -18.11 5.61
C ASP A 237 -4.45 -16.82 5.72
N ALA A 238 -3.56 -16.57 4.74
CA ALA A 238 -2.78 -15.35 4.65
C ALA A 238 -2.35 -14.99 3.23
N ILE A 239 -2.30 -13.69 2.92
CA ILE A 239 -1.61 -13.12 1.77
C ILE A 239 -0.55 -12.15 2.30
N THR A 240 0.72 -12.49 2.15
CA THR A 240 1.83 -11.65 2.62
C THR A 240 2.60 -11.10 1.45
N SER A 241 2.95 -9.82 1.48
CA SER A 241 3.70 -9.14 0.44
C SER A 241 4.75 -8.23 1.07
N LYS A 242 5.96 -8.24 0.50
CA LYS A 242 6.94 -7.17 0.70
C LYS A 242 6.98 -6.33 -0.55
N PHE A 243 6.92 -5.01 -0.38
CA PHE A 243 6.95 -4.11 -1.51
C PHE A 243 7.94 -2.96 -1.30
N ARG A 244 8.39 -2.41 -2.42
CA ARG A 244 9.12 -1.15 -2.51
C ARG A 244 8.31 -0.19 -3.36
N PHE A 245 8.31 1.07 -2.98
CA PHE A 245 7.78 2.15 -3.77
C PHE A 245 8.93 3.00 -4.27
N GLN A 246 9.02 3.22 -5.57
CA GLN A 246 10.03 4.10 -6.16
C GLN A 246 9.58 4.53 -7.55
N GLN A 247 9.84 5.79 -7.93
CA GLN A 247 9.56 6.30 -9.28
C GLN A 247 8.11 6.08 -9.72
N GLY A 248 7.17 6.18 -8.78
CA GLY A 248 5.75 5.98 -9.08
C GLY A 248 5.35 4.53 -9.36
N ALA A 249 6.16 3.56 -8.93
CA ALA A 249 5.84 2.15 -9.03
C ALA A 249 5.90 1.47 -7.66
N VAL A 250 4.90 0.63 -7.38
CA VAL A 250 4.88 -0.31 -6.26
C VAL A 250 5.36 -1.65 -6.77
N ALA A 251 6.65 -1.93 -6.53
CA ALA A 251 7.27 -3.20 -6.86
C ALA A 251 7.07 -4.20 -5.71
N THR A 252 6.36 -5.28 -5.97
CA THR A 252 6.21 -6.41 -5.05
C THR A 252 7.39 -7.37 -5.26
N GLU A 253 8.22 -7.55 -4.25
CA GLU A 253 9.39 -8.46 -4.30
C GLU A 253 8.95 -9.92 -4.35
N LEU A 254 8.04 -10.28 -3.43
CA LEU A 254 7.46 -11.61 -3.33
C LEU A 254 6.14 -11.50 -2.59
N MET A 255 5.06 -11.78 -3.30
CA MET A 255 3.77 -12.08 -2.70
C MET A 255 3.71 -13.58 -2.44
N LYS A 256 3.28 -13.98 -1.25
CA LYS A 256 2.90 -15.36 -0.96
C LYS A 256 1.42 -15.40 -0.64
N PHE A 257 0.72 -16.30 -1.31
CA PHE A 257 -0.65 -16.65 -0.98
C PHE A 257 -0.63 -17.99 -0.29
N ASN A 258 -1.15 -18.07 0.93
CA ASN A 258 -1.19 -19.29 1.72
C ASN A 258 -2.64 -19.72 1.94
N ARG A 259 -2.92 -20.95 1.52
CA ARG A 259 -4.10 -21.73 1.89
C ARG A 259 -3.62 -23.12 2.27
N LYS A 260 -4.29 -23.81 3.21
CA LYS A 260 -3.99 -25.20 3.62
C LYS A 260 -3.59 -26.18 2.49
N ALA A 261 -4.09 -25.99 1.26
CA ALA A 261 -3.82 -26.86 0.11
C ALA A 261 -3.05 -26.20 -1.06
N ALA A 262 -2.73 -24.90 -1.01
CA ALA A 262 -2.09 -24.21 -2.14
C ALA A 262 -1.23 -23.04 -1.68
N SER A 263 0.00 -22.98 -2.22
CA SER A 263 0.88 -21.82 -2.16
C SER A 263 1.32 -21.44 -3.56
N TRP A 264 1.36 -20.14 -3.84
CA TRP A 264 2.02 -19.61 -5.02
C TRP A 264 2.71 -18.30 -4.69
N SER A 265 3.56 -17.86 -5.63
CA SER A 265 4.21 -16.57 -5.53
C SER A 265 4.07 -15.70 -6.76
N LEU A 266 3.91 -14.40 -6.50
CA LEU A 266 3.90 -13.35 -7.53
C LEU A 266 5.01 -12.33 -7.27
N GLN A 267 5.60 -11.83 -8.34
CA GLN A 267 6.58 -10.73 -8.32
C GLN A 267 6.30 -9.80 -9.49
N GLY A 268 6.40 -8.50 -9.29
CA GLY A 268 6.10 -7.53 -10.34
C GLY A 268 5.91 -6.13 -9.80
N GLU A 269 5.33 -5.26 -10.62
CA GLU A 269 5.05 -3.88 -10.24
C GLU A 269 3.67 -3.41 -10.69
N VAL A 270 3.10 -2.50 -9.89
CA VAL A 270 1.97 -1.65 -10.29
C VAL A 270 2.44 -0.20 -10.32
N LYS A 271 2.25 0.49 -11.43
CA LYS A 271 2.53 1.93 -11.56
C LYS A 271 1.37 2.78 -11.04
N LEU A 272 1.64 4.01 -10.59
CA LEU A 272 0.62 4.94 -10.11
C LEU A 272 -0.45 5.26 -11.17
N ASP A 273 -0.10 5.16 -12.45
CA ASP A 273 -1.05 5.25 -13.58
C ASP A 273 -2.00 4.03 -13.70
N GLY A 274 -1.83 3.03 -12.84
CA GLY A 274 -2.61 1.81 -12.79
C GLY A 274 -2.07 0.68 -13.67
N SER A 275 -1.00 0.87 -14.43
CA SER A 275 -0.41 -0.19 -15.26
C SER A 275 0.16 -1.31 -14.41
N ILE A 276 -0.07 -2.56 -14.81
CA ILE A 276 0.42 -3.75 -14.09
C ILE A 276 1.37 -4.58 -14.96
N ASP A 277 2.45 -5.08 -14.35
CA ASP A 277 3.32 -6.12 -14.91
C ASP A 277 3.76 -7.07 -13.80
N TYR A 278 3.07 -8.21 -13.72
CA TYR A 278 3.36 -9.26 -12.75
C TYR A 278 3.74 -10.57 -13.41
N ARG A 279 4.62 -11.31 -12.74
CA ARG A 279 5.01 -12.67 -13.05
C ARG A 279 4.52 -13.59 -11.93
N ILE A 280 3.98 -14.74 -12.31
CA ILE A 280 3.47 -15.76 -11.40
C ILE A 280 4.36 -16.99 -11.55
N ASP A 281 5.00 -17.45 -10.47
CA ASP A 281 5.71 -18.73 -10.49
C ASP A 281 4.71 -19.87 -10.30
N LEU A 282 4.50 -20.65 -11.36
CA LEU A 282 3.54 -21.76 -11.36
C LEU A 282 4.14 -23.07 -10.85
N ARG A 283 5.44 -23.13 -10.53
CA ARG A 283 6.08 -24.38 -10.08
C ARG A 283 5.46 -24.92 -8.79
N GLN A 284 5.16 -24.04 -7.84
CA GLN A 284 4.55 -24.42 -6.56
C GLN A 284 3.15 -25.01 -6.76
N LEU A 285 2.35 -24.41 -7.65
CA LEU A 285 1.05 -24.94 -8.03
C LEU A 285 1.17 -26.30 -8.72
N LEU A 286 2.12 -26.42 -9.65
CA LEU A 286 2.34 -27.64 -10.38
C LEU A 286 2.75 -28.77 -9.44
N ALA A 287 3.60 -28.51 -8.44
CA ALA A 287 4.02 -29.50 -7.43
C ALA A 287 2.83 -30.12 -6.68
N GLY A 288 1.76 -29.35 -6.43
CA GLY A 288 0.53 -29.85 -5.81
C GLY A 288 -0.36 -30.72 -6.72
N HIS A 289 0.01 -30.89 -8.00
CA HIS A 289 -0.75 -31.69 -8.95
C HIS A 289 -0.27 -33.16 -8.99
N ARG A 290 -1.18 -34.11 -9.29
CA ARG A 290 -0.91 -35.56 -9.30
C ARG A 290 0.33 -35.97 -10.12
N ASP A 291 0.55 -35.32 -11.26
CA ASP A 291 1.71 -35.55 -12.14
C ASP A 291 2.73 -34.39 -12.11
N GLY A 292 2.53 -33.46 -11.18
CA GLY A 292 3.31 -32.25 -11.00
C GLY A 292 4.79 -32.49 -10.86
N GLU A 293 5.17 -33.36 -9.93
CA GLU A 293 6.56 -33.72 -9.68
C GLU A 293 7.25 -34.32 -10.91
N LYS A 294 6.53 -35.12 -11.70
CA LYS A 294 7.09 -35.70 -12.93
C LYS A 294 7.38 -34.60 -13.93
N VAL A 295 6.41 -33.72 -14.16
CA VAL A 295 6.57 -32.59 -15.07
C VAL A 295 7.70 -31.67 -14.59
N LEU A 296 7.77 -31.33 -13.30
CA LEU A 296 8.85 -30.52 -12.73
C LEU A 296 10.23 -31.18 -12.88
N LYS A 297 10.34 -32.50 -12.69
CA LYS A 297 11.59 -33.24 -12.95
C LYS A 297 12.04 -33.12 -14.41
N TYR A 298 11.11 -33.16 -15.36
CA TYR A 298 11.43 -32.96 -16.79
C TYR A 298 11.76 -31.51 -17.12
N LEU A 299 11.07 -30.55 -16.51
CA LEU A 299 11.32 -29.12 -16.71
C LEU A 299 12.66 -28.67 -16.13
N GLY A 300 13.16 -29.36 -15.11
CA GLY A 300 14.40 -29.01 -14.42
C GLY A 300 14.36 -27.57 -13.91
N SER A 301 15.30 -26.75 -14.36
CA SER A 301 15.41 -25.33 -14.00
C SER A 301 14.69 -24.37 -14.95
N GLN A 302 13.92 -24.84 -15.94
CA GLN A 302 13.21 -23.96 -16.88
C GLN A 302 12.09 -23.16 -16.19
N PRO A 303 12.05 -21.82 -16.34
CA PRO A 303 11.05 -21.00 -15.68
C PRO A 303 9.64 -21.31 -16.20
N LEU A 304 8.70 -21.55 -15.29
CA LEU A 304 7.29 -21.76 -15.62
C LEU A 304 6.48 -20.59 -15.06
N ASN A 305 6.42 -19.51 -15.85
CA ASN A 305 5.83 -18.26 -15.42
C ASN A 305 4.58 -17.90 -16.22
N ALA A 306 3.52 -17.47 -15.56
CA ALA A 306 2.45 -16.69 -16.19
C ALA A 306 2.73 -15.19 -16.02
N ARG A 307 2.13 -14.35 -16.87
CA ARG A 307 2.20 -12.89 -16.72
C ARG A 307 0.83 -12.27 -16.59
N ILE A 308 0.73 -11.22 -15.79
CA ILE A 308 -0.45 -10.39 -15.67
C ILE A 308 -0.06 -9.00 -16.11
N LEU A 309 -0.72 -8.52 -17.16
CA LEU A 309 -0.51 -7.23 -17.79
C LEU A 309 -1.80 -6.42 -17.78
N GLY A 310 -1.76 -5.20 -18.32
CA GLY A 310 -2.93 -4.34 -18.49
C GLY A 310 -2.96 -3.25 -17.43
N SER A 311 -4.14 -2.97 -16.89
CA SER A 311 -4.30 -2.02 -15.80
C SER A 311 -4.94 -2.66 -14.57
N LEU A 312 -4.92 -1.94 -13.44
CA LEU A 312 -5.63 -2.33 -12.25
C LEU A 312 -7.09 -2.63 -12.55
N ASP A 313 -7.76 -1.84 -13.40
CA ASP A 313 -9.18 -1.98 -13.72
C ASP A 313 -9.47 -3.02 -14.80
N ALA A 314 -8.54 -3.22 -15.72
CA ALA A 314 -8.65 -4.22 -16.79
C ALA A 314 -7.41 -5.11 -16.82
N PRO A 315 -7.21 -5.97 -15.79
CA PRO A 315 -6.10 -6.90 -15.79
C PRO A 315 -6.33 -7.95 -16.87
N ARG A 316 -5.25 -8.36 -17.52
CA ARG A 316 -5.23 -9.47 -18.47
C ARG A 316 -4.15 -10.45 -18.07
N LEU A 317 -4.53 -11.73 -17.96
CA LEU A 317 -3.56 -12.79 -17.90
C LEU A 317 -2.98 -12.96 -19.31
N GLU A 318 -1.74 -12.53 -19.52
CA GLU A 318 -1.03 -12.80 -20.75
C GLU A 318 -0.65 -14.28 -20.75
N ALA A 319 -1.52 -15.06 -21.36
CA ALA A 319 -1.26 -16.43 -21.66
C ALA A 319 -0.66 -16.51 -23.07
N ARG A 320 0.67 -16.65 -23.18
CA ARG A 320 1.10 -17.81 -23.99
C ARG A 320 0.32 -18.96 -23.40
N SER A 321 -0.52 -19.64 -24.17
CA SER A 321 -1.50 -20.54 -23.56
C SER A 321 -0.73 -21.45 -22.61
N TYR A 322 -1.22 -21.65 -21.39
CA TYR A 322 -0.52 -22.50 -20.43
C TYR A 322 -0.17 -23.87 -21.04
N ARG A 323 -1.02 -24.31 -21.97
CA ARG A 323 -0.77 -25.42 -22.89
C ARG A 323 0.48 -25.22 -23.74
N ASP A 324 0.68 -24.08 -24.39
CA ASP A 324 1.91 -23.76 -25.13
C ASP A 324 3.13 -23.66 -24.21
N LEU A 325 3.03 -23.08 -23.01
CA LEU A 325 4.15 -23.04 -22.06
C LEU A 325 4.55 -24.46 -21.60
N LEU A 326 3.58 -25.29 -21.21
CA LEU A 326 3.83 -26.68 -20.89
C LEU A 326 4.30 -27.47 -22.11
N THR A 327 3.71 -27.23 -23.28
CA THR A 327 4.04 -27.95 -24.51
C THR A 327 5.45 -27.60 -24.98
N ASP A 328 5.85 -26.34 -24.93
CA ASP A 328 7.18 -25.87 -25.29
C ASP A 328 8.22 -26.33 -24.29
N ALA A 329 7.89 -26.31 -23.00
CA ALA A 329 8.81 -26.76 -21.98
C ALA A 329 8.95 -28.29 -21.95
N VAL A 330 7.88 -29.04 -22.23
CA VAL A 330 7.94 -30.49 -22.51
C VAL A 330 8.68 -30.79 -23.81
N LYS A 331 8.47 -30.02 -24.89
CA LYS A 331 9.22 -30.14 -26.16
C LYS A 331 10.71 -29.82 -25.98
N SER A 332 11.04 -28.83 -25.15
CA SER A 332 12.42 -28.41 -24.88
C SER A 332 13.14 -29.42 -23.99
N ALA A 333 12.47 -29.93 -22.95
CA ALA A 333 12.96 -31.05 -22.15
C ALA A 333 13.13 -32.32 -22.99
N ALA A 334 12.19 -32.60 -23.91
CA ALA A 334 12.28 -33.71 -24.84
C ALA A 334 13.47 -33.59 -25.80
N LYS A 335 13.80 -32.38 -26.27
CA LYS A 335 14.98 -32.12 -27.10
C LYS A 335 16.31 -32.24 -26.33
N GLN A 336 16.31 -32.02 -25.02
CA GLN A 336 17.51 -32.08 -24.16
C GLN A 336 17.73 -33.46 -23.54
N GLY A 337 16.69 -34.29 -23.43
CA GLY A 337 16.74 -35.64 -22.84
C GLY A 337 16.37 -36.74 -23.83
N ALA A 338 17.38 -37.21 -24.57
CA ALA A 338 17.48 -38.51 -25.26
C ALA A 338 16.28 -38.99 -26.12
N ASP A 339 16.50 -39.01 -27.43
CA ASP A 339 15.58 -39.48 -28.48
C ASP A 339 14.99 -40.90 -28.28
N GLN A 340 15.54 -41.72 -27.38
CA GLN A 340 15.15 -43.13 -27.22
C GLN A 340 14.08 -43.40 -26.14
N LEU A 341 13.82 -42.47 -25.21
CA LEU A 341 12.73 -42.61 -24.22
C LEU A 341 11.44 -41.86 -24.64
N LEU A 342 11.49 -41.15 -25.78
CA LEU A 342 10.52 -40.12 -26.13
C LEU A 342 9.17 -40.64 -26.60
N GLU A 343 9.02 -41.71 -27.37
CA GLU A 343 7.67 -42.08 -27.84
C GLU A 343 6.75 -42.58 -26.70
N LYS A 344 7.28 -43.42 -25.80
CA LYS A 344 6.52 -43.92 -24.64
C LYS A 344 6.29 -42.83 -23.59
N SER A 345 7.26 -41.93 -23.40
CA SER A 345 7.15 -40.85 -22.40
C SER A 345 6.33 -39.68 -22.91
N LYS A 346 6.46 -39.30 -24.19
CA LYS A 346 5.66 -38.28 -24.87
C LYS A 346 4.20 -38.71 -24.99
N SER A 347 3.90 -39.96 -25.32
CA SER A 347 2.50 -40.43 -25.31
C SER A 347 1.90 -40.43 -23.90
N LYS A 348 2.67 -40.77 -22.86
CA LYS A 348 2.23 -40.65 -21.45
C LYS A 348 2.09 -39.20 -20.99
N LEU A 349 3.00 -38.31 -21.39
CA LEU A 349 2.94 -36.88 -21.09
C LEU A 349 1.80 -36.19 -21.85
N GLU A 350 1.63 -36.47 -23.13
CA GLU A 350 0.50 -35.99 -23.92
C GLU A 350 -0.81 -36.57 -23.40
N LYS A 351 -0.84 -37.82 -22.93
CA LYS A 351 -2.02 -38.40 -22.27
C LYS A 351 -2.28 -37.74 -20.93
N GLY A 352 -1.27 -37.52 -20.09
CA GLY A 352 -1.40 -36.79 -18.82
C GLY A 352 -1.83 -35.33 -19.02
N LEU A 353 -1.31 -34.67 -20.06
CA LEU A 353 -1.69 -33.32 -20.47
C LEU A 353 -3.10 -33.28 -21.05
N ARG A 354 -3.48 -34.26 -21.89
CA ARG A 354 -4.85 -34.41 -22.40
C ARG A 354 -5.84 -34.73 -21.29
N ASP A 355 -5.48 -35.56 -20.31
CA ASP A 355 -6.33 -35.87 -19.16
C ASP A 355 -6.48 -34.64 -18.24
N LEU A 356 -5.42 -33.83 -18.09
CA LEU A 356 -5.45 -32.51 -17.46
C LEU A 356 -6.40 -31.54 -18.19
N LEU A 357 -6.43 -31.59 -19.53
CA LEU A 357 -7.21 -30.68 -20.37
C LEU A 357 -8.65 -31.16 -20.66
N LYS A 358 -8.94 -32.46 -20.51
CA LYS A 358 -10.25 -33.08 -20.76
C LYS A 358 -11.18 -33.08 -19.55
N ARG A 359 -10.67 -32.87 -18.32
CA ARG A 359 -11.50 -32.73 -17.11
C ARG A 359 -12.07 -31.31 -16.93
N ARG A 360 -12.36 -30.62 -18.04
CA ARG A 360 -13.08 -29.34 -18.04
C ARG A 360 -14.49 -29.50 -17.50
#